data_AF-A0A0B7IHA8-F1
#
_entry.id   AF-A0A0B7IHA8-F1
#
_cell.length_a   1.000
_cell.length_b   1.000
_cell.length_c   1.000
_cell.angle_alpha   90.00
_cell.angle_beta   90.00
_cell.angle_gamma   90.00
#
_symmetry.space_group_name_H-M   'P 1'
#
loop_
_entity.id
_entity.type
_entity.pdbx_description
1 polymer ?
#
loop_
_entity_poly.entity_id
_entity_poly.type
_entity_poly.pdbx_seq_one_letter_code
_entity_poly.pdbx_strand_id
1 'polypeptide(L)'
;MFSLKDCIAINYELWKNNAISQSITAVNEVIKTFDNHLQGIINAIVTQTSSAKHENMNGKIQSVISKARGFLNFERFRINTLFYFGNLKF
;
A
#
# COMPACT_ATOMS: atom_id res chain seq x y z
N MET A 1 -20.55 1.15 -25.67
CA MET A 1 -20.10 0.24 -24.59
C MET A 1 -19.11 1.01 -23.75
N PHE A 2 -19.36 1.22 -22.45
CA PHE A 2 -18.44 1.96 -21.58
C PHE A 2 -17.11 1.21 -21.43
N SER A 3 -15.99 1.93 -21.34
CA SER A 3 -14.70 1.29 -21.07
C SER A 3 -14.66 0.79 -19.62
N LEU A 4 -13.81 -0.20 -19.33
CA LEU A 4 -13.60 -0.68 -17.96
C LEU A 4 -13.22 0.48 -17.01
N LYS A 5 -12.43 1.44 -17.51
CA LYS A 5 -12.03 2.65 -16.78
C LYS A 5 -13.25 3.47 -16.36
N ASP A 6 -14.19 3.68 -17.28
CA ASP A 6 -15.42 4.45 -17.03
C ASP A 6 -16.32 3.73 -16.03
N CYS A 7 -16.47 2.41 -16.15
CA CYS A 7 -17.25 1.61 -15.20
C CYS A 7 -16.70 1.70 -13.78
N ILE A 8 -15.37 1.68 -13.59
CA ILE A 8 -14.75 1.81 -12.27
C ILE A 8 -15.00 3.21 -11.70
N ALA A 9 -14.81 4.26 -12.50
CA ALA A 9 -15.04 5.63 -12.07
C ALA A 9 -16.50 5.87 -11.66
N ILE A 10 -17.46 5.38 -12.45
CA ILE A 10 -18.90 5.48 -12.13
C ILE A 10 -19.24 4.77 -10.82
N ASN A 11 -18.75 3.54 -10.64
CA ASN A 11 -19.01 2.79 -9.41
C ASN A 11 -18.38 3.46 -8.19
N TYR A 12 -17.17 4.03 -8.32
CA TYR A 12 -16.53 4.79 -7.26
C TYR A 12 -17.36 6.02 -6.86
N GLU A 13 -17.84 6.81 -7.82
CA GLU A 13 -18.68 7.98 -7.53
C GLU A 13 -20.00 7.59 -6.85
N LEU A 14 -20.66 6.53 -7.31
CA LEU A 14 -21.88 6.02 -6.66
C LEU A 14 -21.62 5.60 -5.21
N TRP A 15 -20.55 4.84 -4.97
CA TRP A 15 -20.16 4.41 -3.64
C TRP A 15 -19.79 5.60 -2.74
N LYS A 16 -18.99 6.54 -3.25
CA LYS A 16 -18.56 7.74 -2.53
C LYS A 16 -19.74 8.57 -2.07
N ASN A 17 -20.70 8.83 -2.95
CA ASN A 17 -21.91 9.59 -2.62
C ASN A 17 -22.73 8.90 -1.51
N ASN A 18 -22.87 7.57 -1.57
CA ASN A 18 -23.51 6.80 -0.50
C ASN A 18 -22.70 6.91 0.81
N ALA A 19 -21.39 6.70 0.76
CA ALA A 19 -20.52 6.69 1.93
C ALA A 19 -20.48 8.06 2.66
N ILE A 20 -20.43 9.17 1.92
CA ILE A 20 -20.50 10.53 2.50
C ILE A 20 -21.83 10.73 3.24
N SER A 21 -22.93 10.21 2.70
CA SER A 21 -24.26 10.35 3.34
C SER A 21 -24.33 9.66 4.71
N GLN A 22 -23.49 8.63 4.95
CA GLN A 22 -23.40 7.94 6.25
C GLN A 22 -22.61 8.72 7.30
N SER A 23 -21.91 9.80 6.93
CA SER A 23 -21.19 10.70 7.85
C SER A 23 -20.19 10.00 8.80
N ILE A 24 -19.60 8.88 8.37
CA ILE A 24 -18.59 8.16 9.17
C ILE A 24 -17.23 8.82 8.94
N THR A 25 -16.70 9.51 9.95
CA THR A 25 -15.44 10.27 9.86
C THR A 25 -14.28 9.43 9.31
N ALA A 26 -14.13 8.19 9.79
CA ALA A 26 -13.08 7.28 9.32
C ALA A 26 -13.21 6.97 7.81
N VAL A 27 -14.43 6.83 7.31
CA VAL A 27 -14.69 6.57 5.88
C VAL A 27 -14.41 7.82 5.04
N ASN A 28 -14.71 9.02 5.57
CA ASN A 28 -14.40 10.27 4.88
C ASN A 28 -12.89 10.47 4.65
N GLU A 29 -12.04 10.05 5.60
CA GLU A 29 -10.58 10.07 5.41
C GLU A 29 -10.11 9.06 4.35
N VAL A 30 -10.78 7.89 4.25
CA VAL A 30 -10.54 6.93 3.16
C VAL A 30 -10.92 7.52 1.81
N ILE A 31 -12.09 8.17 1.71
CA ILE A 31 -12.55 8.84 0.49
C ILE A 31 -11.55 9.91 0.06
N LYS A 32 -11.07 10.74 0.99
CA LYS A 32 -10.05 11.75 0.72
C LYS A 32 -8.76 11.13 0.17
N THR A 33 -8.34 10.00 0.73
CA THR A 33 -7.16 9.26 0.24
C THR A 33 -7.40 8.71 -1.17
N PHE A 34 -8.59 8.16 -1.44
CA PHE A 34 -8.94 7.64 -2.75
C PHE A 34 -9.02 8.76 -3.78
N ASP A 35 -9.63 9.91 -3.46
CA ASP A 35 -9.70 11.08 -4.34
C ASP A 35 -8.31 11.57 -4.74
N ASN A 36 -7.38 11.67 -3.78
CA ASN A 36 -6.00 12.09 -4.03
C ASN A 36 -5.23 11.14 -4.98
N HIS A 37 -5.64 9.87 -5.06
CA HIS A 37 -4.93 8.82 -5.79
C HIS A 37 -5.78 8.08 -6.82
N LEU A 38 -6.98 8.61 -7.14
CA LEU A 38 -8.03 7.90 -7.88
C LEU A 38 -7.54 7.40 -9.24
N GLN A 39 -6.82 8.25 -9.97
CA GLN A 39 -6.29 7.89 -11.28
C GLN A 39 -5.28 6.73 -11.19
N GLY A 40 -4.45 6.70 -10.14
CA GLY A 40 -3.51 5.60 -9.90
C GLY A 40 -4.23 4.30 -9.55
N ILE A 41 -5.25 4.37 -8.69
CA ILE A 41 -6.08 3.23 -8.29
C ILE A 41 -6.78 2.62 -9.51
N ILE A 42 -7.45 3.44 -10.33
CA ILE A 42 -8.12 2.98 -11.54
C ILE A 42 -7.13 2.32 -12.50
N ASN A 43 -5.97 2.95 -12.71
CA ASN A 43 -4.94 2.38 -13.57
C ASN A 43 -4.44 1.03 -13.05
N ALA A 44 -4.20 0.89 -11.74
CA ALA A 44 -3.77 -0.37 -11.13
C ALA A 44 -4.79 -1.49 -11.32
N ILE A 45 -6.09 -1.18 -11.23
CA ILE A 45 -7.17 -2.15 -11.49
C ILE A 45 -7.17 -2.55 -12.97
N VAL A 46 -7.11 -1.58 -13.89
CA VAL A 46 -7.15 -1.84 -15.33
C VAL A 46 -5.93 -2.65 -15.79
N THR A 47 -4.75 -2.35 -15.28
CA THR A 47 -3.51 -3.06 -15.63
C THR A 47 -3.27 -4.31 -14.80
N GLN A 48 -4.16 -4.62 -13.84
CA GLN A 48 -4.00 -5.73 -12.89
C GLN A 48 -2.66 -5.68 -12.16
N THR A 49 -2.21 -4.47 -11.81
CA THR A 49 -0.94 -4.28 -11.10
C THR A 49 -1.02 -4.93 -9.73
N SER A 50 -0.04 -5.79 -9.43
CA SER A 50 0.03 -6.49 -8.16
C SER A 50 1.13 -5.92 -7.26
N SER A 51 0.75 -5.56 -6.03
CA SER A 51 1.69 -5.18 -4.96
C SER A 51 2.32 -6.40 -4.27
N ALA A 52 1.98 -7.63 -4.66
CA ALA A 52 2.38 -8.85 -3.95
C ALA A 52 3.90 -9.00 -3.75
N LYS A 53 4.71 -8.59 -4.75
CA LYS A 53 6.19 -8.58 -4.61
C LYS A 53 6.67 -7.59 -3.54
N HIS A 54 6.08 -6.40 -3.50
CA HIS A 54 6.40 -5.38 -2.49
C HIS A 54 5.95 -5.81 -1.09
N GLU A 55 4.77 -6.42 -0.97
CA GLU A 55 4.25 -6.95 0.30
C GLU A 55 5.09 -8.12 0.82
N ASN A 56 5.53 -9.02 -0.06
CA ASN A 56 6.46 -10.09 0.31
C ASN A 56 7.76 -9.54 0.90
N MET A 57 8.31 -8.50 0.27
CA MET A 57 9.51 -7.83 0.76
C MET A 57 9.26 -7.12 2.10
N ASN A 58 8.16 -6.38 2.23
CA ASN A 58 7.76 -5.74 3.49
C ASN A 58 7.61 -6.75 4.62
N GLY A 59 6.97 -7.91 4.35
CA GLY A 59 6.84 -8.98 5.33
C GLY A 59 8.18 -9.57 5.77
N LYS A 60 9.13 -9.75 4.84
CA LYS A 60 10.50 -10.17 5.16
C LYS A 60 11.20 -9.16 6.07
N ILE A 61 11.12 -7.87 5.74
CA ILE A 61 11.73 -6.79 6.56
C ILE A 61 11.11 -6.75 7.96
N GLN A 62 9.77 -6.82 8.06
CA GLN A 62 9.09 -6.83 9.36
C GLN A 62 9.42 -8.07 10.20
N SER A 63 9.57 -9.24 9.57
CA SER A 63 10.06 -10.46 10.24
C SER A 63 11.46 -10.24 10.83
N VAL A 64 12.33 -9.51 10.13
CA VAL A 64 13.67 -9.18 10.59
C VAL A 64 13.64 -8.16 11.73
N ILE A 65 12.84 -7.08 11.62
CA ILE A 65 12.62 -6.10 12.69
C ILE A 65 12.08 -6.77 13.96
N SER A 66 11.10 -7.66 13.83
CA SER A 66 10.47 -8.33 14.98
C SER A 66 11.44 -9.24 15.76
N LYS A 67 12.43 -9.83 15.07
CA LYS A 67 13.50 -10.65 15.65
C LYS A 67 14.68 -9.83 16.16
N ALA A 68 14.81 -8.57 15.74
CA ALA A 68 15.90 -7.66 16.06
C ALA A 68 15.82 -7.02 17.46
N ARG A 69 15.24 -7.72 18.45
CA ARG A 69 15.06 -7.23 19.83
C ARG A 69 16.38 -7.09 20.63
N GLY A 70 17.52 -7.49 20.06
CA GLY A 70 18.84 -7.41 20.69
C GLY A 70 19.77 -6.31 20.13
N PHE A 71 19.32 -5.51 19.17
CA PHE A 71 20.16 -4.43 18.62
C PHE A 71 20.09 -3.18 19.50
N LEU A 72 21.26 -2.70 19.90
CA LEU A 72 21.40 -1.50 20.74
C LEU A 72 20.99 -0.20 20.04
N ASN A 73 21.03 -0.17 18.69
CA ASN A 73 20.60 0.97 17.88
C ASN A 73 20.23 0.57 16.44
N PHE A 74 19.51 1.45 15.74
CA PHE A 74 19.00 1.21 14.40
C PHE A 74 20.10 1.04 13.34
N GLU A 75 21.22 1.76 13.44
CA GLU A 75 22.31 1.63 12.47
C GLU A 75 22.92 0.22 12.46
N ARG A 76 23.11 -0.39 13.63
CA ARG A 76 23.60 -1.78 13.74
C ARG A 76 22.60 -2.77 13.16
N PHE A 77 21.31 -2.54 13.38
CA PHE A 77 20.23 -3.32 12.78
C PHE A 77 20.23 -3.18 11.24
N ARG A 78 20.34 -1.96 10.72
CA ARG A 78 20.37 -1.66 9.29
C ARG A 78 21.55 -2.31 8.59
N ILE A 79 22.76 -2.18 9.13
CA ILE A 79 23.97 -2.83 8.58
C ILE A 79 23.81 -4.35 8.53
N ASN A 80 23.34 -4.97 9.63
CA ASN A 80 23.13 -6.43 9.66
C ASN A 80 22.03 -6.87 8.67
N THR A 81 20.94 -6.12 8.58
CA THR A 81 19.86 -6.41 7.61
C THR A 81 20.39 -6.32 6.18
N LEU A 82 21.14 -5.28 5.84
CA LEU A 82 21.78 -5.14 4.53
C LEU A 82 22.83 -6.23 4.26
N PHE A 83 23.53 -6.71 5.28
CA PHE A 83 24.50 -7.79 5.16
C PHE A 83 23.82 -9.14 4.88
N TYR A 84 22.84 -9.54 5.69
CA TYR A 84 22.15 -10.83 5.56
C TYR A 84 21.12 -10.88 4.43
N PHE A 85 20.45 -9.76 4.11
CA PHE A 85 19.38 -9.71 3.11
C PHE A 85 19.74 -8.92 1.85
N GLY A 86 20.73 -8.05 1.89
CA GLY A 86 21.20 -7.24 0.75
C GLY A 86 22.42 -7.82 0.03
N ASN A 87 22.96 -8.95 0.50
CA ASN A 87 24.11 -9.64 -0.11
C ASN A 87 25.37 -8.76 -0.24
N LEU A 88 25.49 -7.75 0.63
CA LEU A 88 26.69 -6.91 0.73
C LEU A 88 27.85 -7.76 1.24
N LYS A 89 28.85 -7.97 0.38
CA LYS A 89 30.12 -8.59 0.76
C LYS A 89 31.08 -7.50 1.27
N PHE A 90 31.80 -7.81 2.34
CA PHE A 90 33.03 -7.08 2.71
C PHE A 90 34.14 -7.45 1.74
#